data_AF-A0A5C7STG8-F1
#
_entry.id   AF-A0A5C7STG8-F1
#
_cell.length_a   1.000
_cell.length_b   1.000
_cell.length_c   1.000
_cell.angle_alpha   90.00
_cell.angle_beta   90.00
_cell.angle_gamma   90.00
#
_symmetry.space_group_name_H-M   'P 1'
#
loop_
_entity.id
_entity.type
_entity.pdbx_description
1 polymer ?
#
loop_
_entity_poly.entity_id
_entity_poly.type
_entity_poly.pdbx_seq_one_letter_code
_entity_poly.pdbx_strand_id
1 'polypeptide(L)'
;MAKYHFTIEVQPQYISDQSEPEDDSYVFAYTITITNTGDITAQLIARSWNVNDANGFTEKVKGLGVVGQQPLLKPGQSFEYTSGTRLRTPTGTMHGSFFFVAEDGERFDIDIPMFVLDAVSGQDDGPGRTLH
;
A
#
# COMPACT_ATOMS: atom_id res chain seq x y z
N MET A 1 -20.36 -3.88 -16.79
CA MET A 1 -19.58 -3.35 -15.65
C MET A 1 -18.60 -2.33 -16.24
N ALA A 2 -17.72 -1.71 -15.44
CA ALA A 2 -16.69 -0.83 -16.01
C ALA A 2 -15.60 -1.70 -16.66
N LYS A 3 -15.23 -1.40 -17.91
CA LYS A 3 -14.32 -2.23 -18.70
C LYS A 3 -12.93 -2.35 -18.06
N TYR A 4 -12.35 -1.22 -17.65
CA TYR A 4 -11.05 -1.13 -16.98
C TYR A 4 -11.28 -0.75 -15.51
N HIS A 5 -11.41 -1.75 -14.64
CA HIS A 5 -11.73 -1.51 -13.24
C HIS A 5 -10.97 -2.46 -12.33
N PHE A 6 -10.36 -1.90 -11.29
CA PHE A 6 -9.55 -2.63 -10.33
C PHE A 6 -9.87 -2.15 -8.93
N THR A 7 -9.99 -3.09 -8.00
CA THR A 7 -10.13 -2.80 -6.58
C THR A 7 -8.77 -2.95 -5.92
N ILE A 8 -8.36 -1.94 -5.16
CA ILE A 8 -7.11 -1.91 -4.42
C ILE A 8 -7.43 -1.89 -2.93
N GLU A 9 -7.03 -2.95 -2.23
CA GLU A 9 -7.14 -3.06 -0.78
C GLU A 9 -5.75 -2.96 -0.16
N VAL A 10 -5.63 -2.22 0.95
CA VAL A 10 -4.35 -1.99 1.63
C VAL A 10 -4.48 -2.29 3.11
N GLN A 11 -3.53 -3.05 3.65
CA GLN A 11 -3.41 -3.39 5.06
C GLN A 11 -2.04 -2.95 5.58
N PRO A 12 -1.94 -1.75 6.17
CA PRO A 12 -0.70 -1.28 6.80
C PRO A 12 -0.50 -1.96 8.17
N GLN A 13 0.77 -2.16 8.53
CA GLN A 13 1.18 -2.75 9.81
C GLN A 13 2.47 -2.09 10.28
N TYR A 14 2.50 -1.65 11.55
CA TYR A 14 3.73 -1.24 12.21
C TYR A 14 4.58 -2.45 12.60
N ILE A 15 5.89 -2.39 12.36
CA ILE A 15 6.85 -3.47 12.64
C ILE A 15 7.77 -3.02 13.77
N SER A 16 7.36 -3.28 15.02
CA SER A 16 8.11 -2.91 16.23
C SER A 16 9.55 -3.44 16.22
N ASP A 17 9.73 -4.69 15.80
CA ASP A 17 11.00 -5.40 15.88
C ASP A 17 12.07 -4.85 14.90
N GLN A 18 11.66 -4.04 13.91
CA GLN A 18 12.55 -3.39 12.95
C GLN A 18 12.62 -1.87 13.13
N SER A 19 11.95 -1.37 14.17
CA SER A 19 11.84 0.06 14.46
C SER A 19 12.68 0.43 15.68
N GLU A 20 13.19 1.65 15.66
CA GLU A 20 13.97 2.27 16.74
C GLU A 20 13.33 3.63 17.04
N PRO A 21 12.25 3.68 17.85
CA PRO A 21 11.55 4.94 18.14
C PRO A 21 12.42 5.99 18.82
N GLU A 22 13.45 5.57 19.57
CA GLU A 22 14.43 6.47 20.21
C GLU A 22 15.30 7.22 19.19
N ASP A 23 15.43 6.68 17.97
CA ASP A 23 16.20 7.22 16.86
C ASP A 23 15.30 7.76 15.73
N ASP A 24 14.04 8.08 16.02
CA ASP A 24 13.04 8.54 15.05
C ASP A 24 12.95 7.61 13.81
N SER A 25 12.94 6.30 14.03
CA SER A 25 13.04 5.30 12.96
C SER A 25 11.90 4.29 13.04
N TYR A 26 10.84 4.52 12.26
CA TYR A 26 9.61 3.72 12.30
C TYR A 26 9.43 2.91 11.01
N VAL A 27 9.40 1.59 11.11
CA VAL A 27 9.23 0.68 9.98
C VAL A 27 7.78 0.21 9.91
N PHE A 28 7.21 0.32 8.72
CA PHE A 28 5.88 -0.17 8.40
C PHE A 28 5.96 -1.17 7.26
N ALA A 29 5.21 -2.27 7.38
CA ALA A 29 4.84 -3.10 6.26
C ALA A 29 3.46 -2.67 5.74
N TYR A 30 3.19 -2.92 4.47
CA TYR A 30 1.85 -2.82 3.91
C TYR A 30 1.62 -3.97 2.94
N THR A 31 0.51 -4.68 3.11
CA THR A 31 0.03 -5.69 2.18
C THR A 31 -1.01 -5.07 1.26
N ILE A 32 -0.84 -5.25 -0.05
CA ILE A 32 -1.74 -4.72 -1.07
C ILE A 32 -2.32 -5.89 -1.85
N THR A 33 -3.65 -5.90 -1.95
CA THR A 33 -4.40 -6.82 -2.80
C THR A 33 -4.99 -6.06 -3.97
N ILE A 34 -4.61 -6.49 -5.16
CA ILE A 34 -5.04 -5.91 -6.43
C ILE A 34 -5.98 -6.90 -7.10
N THR A 35 -7.25 -6.54 -7.24
CA THR A 35 -8.25 -7.40 -7.89
C THR A 35 -8.75 -6.76 -9.17
N ASN A 36 -8.67 -7.48 -10.29
CA ASN A 36 -9.33 -7.06 -11.52
C ASN A 36 -10.83 -7.31 -11.39
N THR A 37 -11.60 -6.23 -11.20
CA THR A 37 -13.07 -6.25 -11.09
C THR A 37 -13.74 -5.72 -12.35
N GLY A 38 -12.96 -5.49 -13.41
CA GLY A 38 -13.43 -5.12 -14.74
C GLY A 38 -13.61 -6.33 -15.66
N ASP A 39 -13.82 -6.03 -16.93
CA ASP A 39 -14.22 -7.01 -17.94
C ASP A 39 -13.08 -7.41 -18.90
N ILE A 40 -11.89 -6.80 -18.77
CA ILE A 40 -10.72 -7.08 -19.62
C ILE A 40 -9.47 -7.38 -18.80
N THR A 41 -8.63 -8.29 -19.30
CA THR A 41 -7.31 -8.56 -18.73
C THR A 41 -6.41 -7.33 -18.86
N ALA A 42 -5.63 -7.01 -17.82
CA ALA A 42 -4.61 -5.96 -17.88
C ALA A 42 -3.38 -6.31 -17.06
N GLN A 43 -2.24 -5.73 -17.45
CA GLN A 43 -0.96 -5.91 -16.80
C GLN A 43 -0.55 -4.68 -16.01
N LEU A 44 -0.12 -4.87 -14.77
CA LEU A 44 0.50 -3.81 -13.97
C LEU A 44 1.92 -3.58 -14.49
N ILE A 45 2.21 -2.35 -14.93
CA ILE A 45 3.51 -1.99 -15.51
C ILE A 45 4.37 -1.22 -14.52
N ALA A 46 3.80 -0.26 -13.79
CA ALA A 46 4.56 0.60 -12.88
C ALA A 46 3.71 1.07 -11.70
N ARG A 47 4.40 1.63 -10.70
CA ARG A 47 3.79 2.23 -9.51
C ARG A 47 4.37 3.63 -9.27
N SER A 48 3.53 4.51 -8.74
CA SER A 48 3.94 5.80 -8.19
C SER A 48 3.35 5.94 -6.79
N TRP A 49 4.19 6.36 -5.84
CA TRP A 49 3.82 6.59 -4.45
C TRP A 49 4.11 8.03 -4.07
N ASN A 50 3.26 8.58 -3.21
CA ASN A 50 3.54 9.75 -2.38
C ASN A 50 3.52 9.26 -0.93
N VAL A 51 4.63 9.46 -0.23
CA VAL A 51 4.81 9.12 1.18
C VAL A 51 4.91 10.42 1.94
N ASN A 52 4.01 10.66 2.89
CA ASN A 52 3.98 11.87 3.71
C ASN A 52 4.20 11.49 5.18
N ASP A 53 5.18 12.09 5.83
CA ASP A 53 5.36 11.96 7.26
C ASP A 53 4.55 13.03 8.03
N ALA A 54 4.47 12.91 9.36
CA ALA A 54 3.69 13.84 10.18
C ALA A 54 4.31 15.24 10.32
N ASN A 55 5.59 15.39 9.96
CA ASN A 55 6.31 16.66 9.97
C ASN A 55 6.13 17.45 8.66
N GLY A 56 5.38 16.90 7.70
CA GLY A 56 5.13 17.52 6.40
C GLY A 56 6.21 17.24 5.37
N PHE A 57 7.12 16.30 5.62
CA PHE A 57 8.03 15.81 4.60
C PHE A 57 7.27 14.89 3.63
N THR A 58 7.43 15.13 2.34
CA THR A 58 6.82 14.33 1.27
C THR A 58 7.90 13.77 0.34
N GLU A 59 7.85 12.46 0.12
CA GLU A 59 8.68 11.76 -0.84
C GLU A 59 7.83 11.18 -1.98
N LYS A 60 8.30 11.32 -3.22
CA LYS A 60 7.70 10.67 -4.39
C LYS A 60 8.58 9.52 -4.85
N VAL A 61 8.03 8.31 -4.83
CA VAL A 61 8.73 7.10 -5.25
C VAL A 61 8.07 6.56 -6.52
N LYS A 62 8.86 6.29 -7.56
CA LYS A 62 8.39 5.66 -8.79
C LYS A 62 9.21 4.42 -9.08
N GLY A 63 8.57 3.39 -9.66
CA GLY A 63 9.27 2.17 -10.02
C GLY A 63 8.47 1.29 -10.96
N LEU A 64 9.18 0.41 -11.67
CA LEU A 64 8.58 -0.62 -12.50
C LEU A 64 8.03 -1.74 -11.62
N GLY A 65 6.85 -2.24 -12.01
CA GLY A 65 6.16 -3.33 -11.35
C GLY A 65 5.88 -3.10 -9.87
N VAL A 66 5.66 -4.21 -9.17
CA VAL A 66 5.55 -4.34 -7.71
C VAL A 66 6.40 -5.52 -7.28
N VAL A 67 7.24 -5.36 -6.26
CA VAL A 67 8.14 -6.43 -5.75
C VAL A 67 8.92 -7.20 -6.84
N GLY A 68 9.32 -6.51 -7.91
CA GLY A 68 10.04 -7.10 -9.05
C GLY A 68 9.15 -7.82 -10.08
N GLN A 69 7.83 -7.75 -9.93
CA GLN A 69 6.85 -8.42 -10.78
C GLN A 69 5.93 -7.42 -11.51
N GLN A 70 5.44 -7.81 -12.68
CA GLN A 70 4.46 -7.08 -13.48
C GLN A 70 3.26 -8.01 -13.75
N PRO A 71 2.37 -8.23 -12.76
CA PRO A 71 1.32 -9.23 -12.86
C PRO A 71 0.32 -8.90 -13.98
N LEU A 72 -0.04 -9.92 -14.75
CA LEU A 72 -1.13 -9.90 -15.72
C LEU A 72 -2.38 -10.49 -15.07
N LEU A 73 -3.44 -9.70 -14.90
CA LEU A 73 -4.64 -10.07 -14.16
C LEU A 73 -5.83 -10.18 -15.09
N LYS A 74 -6.41 -11.39 -15.19
CA LYS A 74 -7.70 -11.62 -15.86
C LYS A 74 -8.85 -11.11 -14.99
N PRO A 75 -10.04 -10.85 -15.57
CA PRO A 75 -11.24 -10.55 -14.79
C PRO A 75 -11.46 -11.56 -13.65
N GLY A 76 -11.66 -11.04 -12.44
CA GLY A 76 -11.84 -11.80 -11.21
C GLY A 76 -10.55 -12.31 -10.55
N GLN A 77 -9.37 -12.13 -11.16
CA GLN A 77 -8.10 -12.52 -10.53
C GLN A 77 -7.57 -11.44 -9.59
N SER A 78 -6.90 -11.91 -8.54
CA SER A 78 -6.19 -11.07 -7.57
C SER A 78 -4.70 -11.37 -7.54
N PHE A 79 -3.91 -10.35 -7.23
CA PHE A 79 -2.51 -10.47 -6.87
C PHE A 79 -2.25 -9.72 -5.56
N GLU A 80 -1.61 -10.41 -4.63
CA GLU A 80 -1.28 -9.87 -3.31
C GLU A 80 0.23 -9.78 -3.17
N TYR A 81 0.71 -8.68 -2.56
CA TYR A 81 2.10 -8.56 -2.17
C TYR A 81 2.26 -7.71 -0.91
N THR A 82 3.32 -7.99 -0.16
CA THR A 82 3.75 -7.17 0.98
C THR A 82 5.03 -6.42 0.63
N SER A 83 5.09 -5.15 1.00
CA SER A 83 6.30 -4.34 0.95
C SER A 83 6.41 -3.50 2.21
N GLY A 84 7.41 -2.63 2.30
CA GLY A 84 7.63 -1.81 3.48
C GLY A 84 8.14 -0.41 3.16
N THR A 85 8.02 0.46 4.14
CA THR A 85 8.56 1.82 4.13
C THR A 85 9.09 2.17 5.52
N ARG A 86 9.96 3.18 5.59
CA ARG A 86 10.46 3.75 6.84
C ARG A 86 10.05 5.22 6.92
N LEU A 87 9.52 5.62 8.06
CA LEU A 87 9.22 7.02 8.38
C LEU A 87 10.09 7.52 9.52
N ARG A 88 10.24 8.84 9.58
CA ARG A 88 10.86 9.55 10.71
C ARG A 88 9.89 9.96 11.81
N THR A 89 8.62 9.61 11.64
CA THR A 89 7.54 9.96 12.56
C THR A 89 6.71 8.72 12.86
N PRO A 90 6.08 8.65 14.04
CA PRO A 90 5.24 7.51 14.43
C PRO A 90 3.96 7.40 13.59
N THR A 91 3.58 8.46 12.89
CA THR A 91 2.44 8.47 11.97
C THR A 91 2.80 9.06 10.62
N GLY A 92 2.06 8.68 9.58
CA GLY A 92 2.19 9.22 8.24
C GLY A 92 1.06 8.75 7.34
N THR A 93 1.11 9.13 6.07
CA THR A 93 0.16 8.67 5.06
C THR A 93 0.88 8.25 3.79
N MET A 94 0.30 7.30 3.09
CA MET A 94 0.73 6.90 1.76
C MET A 94 -0.47 6.87 0.82
N HIS A 95 -0.26 7.31 -0.41
CA HIS A 95 -1.22 7.16 -1.50
C HIS A 95 -0.47 7.14 -2.84
N GLY A 96 -1.11 6.71 -3.90
CA GLY A 96 -0.40 6.53 -5.16
C GLY A 96 -1.28 6.09 -6.31
N SER A 97 -0.64 5.56 -7.34
CA SER A 97 -1.32 4.94 -8.46
C SER A 97 -0.50 3.78 -9.02
N PHE A 98 -1.20 2.81 -9.59
CA PHE A 98 -0.64 1.81 -10.48
C PHE A 98 -0.93 2.18 -11.92
N PHE A 99 0.08 2.06 -12.77
CA PHE A 99 -0.05 2.21 -14.20
C PHE A 99 -0.24 0.84 -14.85
N PHE A 100 -1.34 0.67 -15.58
CA PHE A 100 -1.74 -0.56 -16.25
C PHE A 100 -1.77 -0.40 -17.77
N VAL A 101 -1.59 -1.54 -18.45
CA VAL A 101 -1.85 -1.70 -19.89
C VAL A 101 -2.79 -2.89 -20.09
N ALA A 102 -3.95 -2.65 -20.69
CA ALA A 102 -4.90 -3.71 -21.04
C ALA A 102 -4.46 -4.52 -22.26
N GLU A 103 -5.03 -5.72 -22.45
CA GLU A 103 -4.75 -6.57 -23.61
C GLU A 103 -5.10 -5.91 -24.96
N ASP A 104 -6.03 -4.95 -24.97
CA ASP A 104 -6.35 -4.14 -26.15
C ASP A 104 -5.39 -2.96 -26.38
N GLY A 105 -4.37 -2.83 -25.54
CA GLY A 105 -3.34 -1.80 -25.61
C GLY A 105 -3.69 -0.49 -24.88
N GLU A 106 -4.89 -0.38 -24.30
CA GLU A 106 -5.30 0.81 -23.56
C GLU A 106 -4.43 1.00 -22.31
N ARG A 107 -4.05 2.26 -22.04
CA ARG A 107 -3.18 2.64 -20.94
C ARG A 107 -3.98 3.43 -19.92
N PHE A 108 -3.98 3.02 -18.67
CA PHE A 108 -4.76 3.68 -17.63
C PHE A 108 -4.08 3.58 -16.27
N ASP A 109 -4.44 4.52 -15.40
CA ASP A 109 -4.01 4.53 -14.00
C ASP A 109 -5.15 4.04 -13.11
N ILE A 110 -4.78 3.32 -12.04
CA ILE A 110 -5.68 2.93 -10.95
C ILE A 110 -5.14 3.56 -9.67
N ASP A 111 -5.98 4.36 -9.01
CA ASP A 111 -5.62 5.00 -7.76
C ASP A 111 -5.45 3.99 -6.64
N ILE A 112 -4.41 4.19 -5.84
CA ILE A 112 -4.23 3.54 -4.56
C ILE A 112 -4.78 4.52 -3.51
N PRO A 113 -5.85 4.15 -2.78
CA PRO A 113 -6.46 5.05 -1.81
C PRO A 113 -5.45 5.45 -0.74
N MET A 114 -5.63 6.64 -0.18
CA MET A 114 -4.79 7.08 0.93
C MET A 114 -5.04 6.19 2.14
N PHE A 115 -3.95 5.70 2.73
CA PHE A 115 -3.98 4.95 3.98
C PHE A 115 -3.01 5.56 4.99
N VAL A 116 -3.31 5.33 6.26
CA VAL A 116 -2.54 5.84 7.40
C VAL A 116 -1.52 4.78 7.81
N LEU A 117 -0.31 5.23 8.08
CA LEU A 117 0.71 4.49 8.80
C LEU A 117 0.68 4.98 10.24
N ASP A 118 0.45 4.08 11.19
CA ASP A 118 0.22 4.46 12.58
C ASP A 118 0.90 3.47 13.54
N ALA A 119 1.90 3.96 14.26
CA ALA A 119 2.60 3.21 15.31
C ALA A 119 2.02 3.44 16.71
N VAL A 120 1.13 4.42 16.90
CA VAL A 120 0.53 4.77 18.19
C VAL A 120 -0.79 4.04 18.46
N SER A 121 -1.60 3.74 17.44
CA SER A 121 -2.85 2.98 17.64
C SER A 121 -2.66 1.49 17.90
N GLY A 122 -1.47 0.94 17.63
CA GLY A 122 -1.09 -0.43 17.97
C GLY A 122 -0.57 -0.62 19.41
N GLN A 123 -0.36 0.48 20.14
CA GLN A 123 -0.01 0.49 21.57
C GLN A 123 -1.26 0.71 22.42
N ASP A 124 -2.27 -0.14 22.28
CA ASP A 124 -3.31 -0.27 23.29
C ASP A 124 -2.91 -1.40 24.24
N ASP A 125 -2.19 -1.00 25.29
CA ASP A 125 -1.88 -1.79 26.46
C ASP A 125 -2.99 -1.59 27.50
N GLY A 126 -3.59 -2.67 28.00
CA GLY A 126 -4.55 -2.61 29.10
C GLY A 126 -4.43 -3.88 29.97
N PRO A 127 -4.11 -3.76 31.27
CA PRO A 127 -4.02 -4.93 32.14
C PRO A 127 -5.40 -5.56 32.26
N GLY A 128 -5.46 -6.90 32.24
CA GLY A 128 -6.68 -7.65 32.46
C GLY A 128 -7.42 -7.15 33.70
N ARG A 129 -8.55 -6.46 33.49
CA ARG A 129 -9.51 -6.15 34.55
C ARG A 129 -10.04 -7.47 35.09
N THR A 130 -9.41 -7.98 36.14
CA THR A 130 -10.05 -8.94 37.03
C THR A 130 -11.06 -8.15 37.86
N LEU A 131 -12.34 -8.33 37.55
CA LEU A 131 -13.42 -7.83 38.39
C LEU A 131 -13.47 -8.70 39.66
N HIS A 132 -13.35 -8.05 40.83
CA HIS A 132 -13.86 -8.54 42.11
C HIS A 132 -14.83 -7.49 42.64
#